data_AF-A0A6C0QA01-F1
#
_entry.id   AF-A0A6C0QA01-F1
#
_cell.length_a   1.000
_cell.length_b   1.000
_cell.length_c   1.000
_cell.angle_alpha   90.00
_cell.angle_beta   90.00
_cell.angle_gamma   90.00
#
_symmetry.space_group_name_H-M   'P 1'
#
loop_
_entity.id
_entity.type
_entity.pdbx_description
1 polymer ?
#
loop_
_entity_poly.entity_id
_entity_poly.type
_entity_poly.pdbx_seq_one_letter_code
_entity_poly.pdbx_strand_id
1 'polypeptide(L)'
;MRLAREYDVLPIAIVLDLPEAVCAERNAARPDRAGMPRHVIKRHQRELRRSLRGLEREGLRKVHILRGAEEVERAEVVTERRYNDLTHLAGPFDIIGDVHGCRSELDTLLAGLGYADGDGAHPEGRTAVFVGDLVDRGPDSPGVLRRVMRMVGAGSALCVPGNHENKLGRWLKGRNVQLTHGLAETVEQLAKEDDAFCERVGTFIGGLVSHDVLDGGKLVVCHAGLPEKYDGRTSGRVRPHALYGDTTGETDEFGLPVRYPWAEDYRGRAAVVYGHTPVPNTSWINNTICLDTGAVFGGKMTALRWPERELVDVPAERVWYEPVKPLGTQAPGSREGRPLDLADVHGRRVVETRHMGRLAVREENAAAALEVMSRFAVDPRLLACLPPTMAPTATSREEGFLEHPAEAFAQYREDGVAQVVCEESEPGVDRLRLQREHREHRLVDAPQRLVVPQPVQRFEPERVLPKRQRPFVAEEPAAQPLQIRRPGVLRATDDPQVLTPAHLDPGLDQPPLGVVYERREPRL
;
A
#
# COMPACT_ATOMS: atom_id res chain seq x y z
N MET A 1 10.25 -8.42 23.47
CA MET A 1 8.95 -8.86 22.90
C MET A 1 7.88 -7.76 22.83
N ARG A 2 7.47 -7.12 23.95
CA ARG A 2 6.47 -6.03 23.91
C ARG A 2 6.84 -4.90 22.93
N LEU A 3 8.07 -4.40 23.03
CA LEU A 3 8.60 -3.36 22.13
C LEU A 3 8.53 -3.79 20.66
N ALA A 4 8.95 -5.02 20.34
CA ALA A 4 8.90 -5.53 18.97
C ALA A 4 7.46 -5.55 18.40
N ARG A 5 6.45 -5.83 19.23
CA ARG A 5 5.03 -5.77 18.83
C ARG A 5 4.52 -4.34 18.66
N GLU A 6 4.97 -3.43 19.51
CA GLU A 6 4.61 -2.00 19.46
C GLU A 6 5.12 -1.34 18.17
N TYR A 7 6.31 -1.74 17.71
CA TYR A 7 6.95 -1.18 16.52
C TYR A 7 6.83 -2.06 15.26
N ASP A 8 6.05 -3.13 15.32
CA ASP A 8 5.87 -4.09 14.22
C ASP A 8 7.18 -4.59 13.57
N VAL A 9 8.14 -4.98 14.40
CA VAL A 9 9.43 -5.56 13.97
C VAL A 9 9.62 -6.99 14.48
N LEU A 10 10.45 -7.77 13.78
CA LEU A 10 10.83 -9.11 14.22
C LEU A 10 11.88 -9.02 15.34
N PRO A 11 11.62 -9.62 16.52
CA PRO A 11 12.62 -9.70 17.57
C PRO A 11 13.68 -10.77 17.23
N ILE A 12 14.93 -10.44 17.52
CA ILE A 12 16.11 -11.30 17.31
C ILE A 12 16.66 -11.67 18.69
N ALA A 13 17.13 -12.90 18.85
CA ALA A 13 17.84 -13.34 20.05
C ALA A 13 19.30 -13.64 19.73
N ILE A 14 20.21 -13.13 20.56
CA ILE A 14 21.61 -13.54 20.61
C ILE A 14 21.78 -14.27 21.94
N VAL A 15 22.10 -15.56 21.88
CA VAL A 15 22.18 -16.45 23.02
C VAL A 15 23.63 -16.85 23.27
N LEU A 16 24.10 -16.61 24.49
CA LEU A 16 25.44 -16.98 24.94
C LEU A 16 25.39 -18.33 25.67
N ASP A 17 25.61 -19.44 24.96
CA ASP A 17 25.73 -20.80 25.52
C ASP A 17 27.21 -21.20 25.65
N LEU A 18 27.96 -20.40 26.42
CA LEU A 18 29.40 -20.56 26.62
C LEU A 18 29.72 -21.75 27.54
N PRO A 19 30.94 -22.35 27.46
CA PRO A 19 31.34 -23.48 28.30
C PRO A 19 31.36 -23.11 29.78
N GLU A 20 31.09 -24.09 30.66
CA GLU A 20 31.02 -23.86 32.11
C GLU A 20 32.31 -23.25 32.67
N ALA A 21 33.46 -23.74 32.19
CA ALA A 21 34.78 -23.27 32.62
C ALA A 21 34.97 -21.77 32.34
N VAL A 22 34.58 -21.30 31.14
CA VAL A 22 34.67 -19.89 30.75
C VAL A 22 33.75 -19.03 31.63
N CYS A 23 32.52 -19.49 31.89
CA CYS A 23 31.60 -18.81 32.78
C CYS A 23 32.13 -18.72 34.23
N ALA A 24 32.75 -19.79 34.73
CA ALA A 24 33.34 -19.83 36.07
C ALA A 24 34.54 -18.88 36.19
N GLU A 25 35.42 -18.89 35.20
CA GLU A 25 36.58 -17.99 35.12
C GLU A 25 36.16 -16.52 35.09
N ARG A 26 35.19 -16.17 34.23
CA ARG A 26 34.65 -14.80 34.15
C ARG A 26 33.91 -14.36 35.41
N ASN A 27 33.25 -15.28 36.13
CA ASN A 27 32.62 -14.97 37.42
C ASN A 27 33.64 -14.78 38.54
N ALA A 28 34.74 -15.54 38.54
CA ALA A 28 35.83 -15.38 39.51
C ALA A 28 36.46 -13.97 39.47
N ALA A 29 36.49 -13.36 38.28
CA ALA A 29 36.97 -11.98 38.09
C ALA A 29 35.99 -10.89 38.55
N ARG A 30 34.77 -11.23 38.98
CA ARG A 30 33.72 -10.27 39.36
C ARG A 30 33.51 -10.28 40.88
N PRO A 31 33.73 -9.17 41.61
CA PRO A 31 33.65 -9.13 43.07
C PRO A 31 32.31 -9.63 43.66
N ASP A 32 31.20 -9.36 42.98
CA ASP A 32 29.84 -9.77 43.38
C ASP A 32 29.54 -11.26 43.12
N ARG A 33 30.40 -11.95 42.35
CA ARG A 33 30.16 -13.32 41.83
C ARG A 33 31.33 -14.28 42.03
N ALA A 34 32.43 -13.82 42.62
CA ALA A 34 33.66 -14.60 42.78
C ALA A 34 33.46 -15.90 43.59
N GLY A 35 32.50 -15.91 44.53
CA GLY A 35 32.15 -17.09 45.32
C GLY A 35 31.08 -17.99 44.71
N MET A 36 30.67 -17.79 43.45
CA MET A 36 29.52 -18.50 42.87
C MET A 36 29.83 -20.01 42.68
N PRO A 37 29.05 -20.91 43.30
CA PRO A 37 29.30 -22.35 43.17
C PRO A 37 29.09 -22.85 41.74
N ARG A 38 29.96 -23.75 41.26
CA ARG A 38 29.87 -24.34 39.91
C ARG A 38 28.51 -25.01 39.61
N HIS A 39 27.86 -25.60 40.62
CA HIS A 39 26.56 -26.23 40.44
C HIS A 39 25.46 -25.22 40.02
N VAL A 40 25.58 -23.94 40.39
CA VAL A 40 24.67 -22.87 39.96
C VAL A 40 24.86 -22.58 38.48
N ILE A 41 26.11 -22.48 38.01
CA ILE A 41 26.44 -22.28 36.59
C ILE A 41 25.90 -23.44 35.75
N LYS A 42 26.11 -24.69 36.18
CA LYS A 42 25.55 -25.89 35.52
C LYS A 42 24.03 -25.86 35.46
N ARG A 43 23.36 -25.40 36.53
CA ARG A 43 21.91 -25.26 36.57
C ARG A 43 21.42 -24.23 35.55
N HIS A 44 22.03 -23.05 35.49
CA HIS A 44 21.67 -22.00 34.53
C HIS A 44 21.88 -22.45 33.08
N GLN A 45 22.99 -23.13 32.77
CA GLN A 45 23.22 -23.71 31.43
C GLN A 45 22.12 -24.70 31.04
N ARG A 46 21.71 -25.57 31.96
CA ARG A 46 20.66 -26.55 31.70
C ARG A 46 19.30 -25.87 31.47
N GLU A 47 18.99 -24.84 32.24
CA GLU A 47 17.77 -24.04 32.07
C GLU A 47 17.79 -23.29 30.73
N LEU A 48 18.91 -22.65 30.37
CA LEU A 48 19.12 -22.01 29.06
C LEU A 48 18.86 -22.98 27.91
N ARG A 49 19.52 -24.15 27.93
CA ARG A 49 19.39 -25.18 26.88
C ARG A 49 17.99 -25.79 26.80
N ARG A 50 17.23 -25.76 27.88
CA ARG A 50 15.81 -26.14 27.88
C ARG A 50 14.97 -25.07 27.17
N SER A 51 15.17 -23.79 27.51
CA SER A 51 14.43 -22.67 26.92
C SER A 51 14.77 -22.42 25.45
N LEU A 52 16.01 -22.70 25.03
CA LEU A 52 16.47 -22.56 23.63
C LEU A 52 15.52 -23.20 22.61
N ARG A 53 14.93 -24.36 22.95
CA ARG A 53 14.01 -25.09 22.05
C ARG A 53 12.65 -24.41 21.89
N GLY A 54 12.31 -23.48 22.78
CA GLY A 54 11.04 -22.75 22.81
C GLY A 54 11.09 -21.36 22.19
N LEU A 55 12.28 -20.78 21.97
CA LEU A 55 12.43 -19.37 21.56
C LEU A 55 11.68 -19.02 20.26
N GLU A 56 11.70 -19.92 19.27
CA GLU A 56 10.96 -19.70 18.02
C GLU A 56 9.44 -19.69 18.22
N ARG A 57 8.93 -20.49 19.17
CA ARG A 57 7.51 -20.52 19.55
C ARG A 57 7.12 -19.26 20.32
N GLU A 58 8.07 -18.67 21.05
CA GLU A 58 7.90 -17.39 21.72
C GLU A 58 7.91 -16.19 20.74
N GLY A 59 8.24 -16.42 19.47
CA GLY A 59 8.19 -15.43 18.40
C GLY A 59 9.53 -14.83 18.00
N LEU A 60 10.64 -15.39 18.49
CA LEU A 60 12.00 -15.03 18.08
C LEU A 60 12.34 -15.76 16.78
N ARG A 61 12.32 -15.03 15.65
CA ARG A 61 12.46 -15.64 14.31
C ARG A 61 13.92 -15.81 13.87
N LYS A 62 14.84 -15.02 14.41
CA LYS A 62 16.29 -15.14 14.18
C LYS A 62 16.95 -15.36 15.55
N VAL A 63 17.54 -16.54 15.75
CA VAL A 63 18.21 -16.91 17.00
C VAL A 63 19.65 -17.28 16.69
N HIS A 64 20.58 -16.43 17.13
CA HIS A 64 22.02 -16.68 17.03
C HIS A 64 22.51 -17.31 18.33
N ILE A 65 23.16 -18.47 18.26
CA ILE A 65 23.69 -19.16 19.45
C ILE A 65 25.21 -19.14 19.37
N LEU A 66 25.84 -18.40 20.28
CA LEU A 66 27.29 -18.31 20.44
C LEU A 66 27.73 -19.28 21.53
N ARG A 67 28.61 -20.22 21.17
CA ARG A 67 29.04 -21.35 22.00
C ARG A 67 30.47 -21.24 22.50
N GLY A 68 31.28 -20.35 21.92
CA GLY A 68 32.68 -20.14 22.28
C GLY A 68 32.98 -18.70 22.67
N ALA A 69 34.00 -18.50 23.53
CA ALA A 69 34.47 -17.14 23.84
C ALA A 69 34.95 -16.43 22.58
N GLU A 70 35.71 -17.12 21.72
CA GLU A 70 36.20 -16.58 20.45
C GLU A 70 35.07 -16.22 19.48
N GLU A 71 33.97 -16.98 19.45
CA GLU A 71 32.77 -16.63 18.67
C GLU A 71 32.12 -15.35 19.19
N VAL A 72 32.11 -15.15 20.51
CA VAL A 72 31.58 -13.93 21.13
C VAL A 72 32.47 -12.73 20.87
N GLU A 73 33.79 -12.86 20.99
CA GLU A 73 34.73 -11.76 20.74
C GLU A 73 34.74 -11.34 19.25
N ARG A 74 34.44 -12.26 18.32
CA ARG A 74 34.31 -11.96 16.89
C ARG A 74 32.90 -11.60 16.44
N ALA A 75 31.91 -11.65 17.34
CA ALA A 75 30.52 -11.38 16.96
C ALA A 75 30.32 -9.88 16.73
N GLU A 76 29.88 -9.52 15.53
CA GLU A 76 29.53 -8.17 15.16
C GLU A 76 28.01 -8.04 14.99
N VAL A 77 27.47 -6.90 15.44
CA VAL A 77 26.07 -6.54 15.22
C VAL A 77 26.04 -5.45 14.15
N VAL A 78 25.60 -5.83 12.96
CA VAL A 78 25.47 -4.91 11.82
C VAL A 78 24.00 -4.67 11.51
N THR A 79 23.69 -3.49 10.97
CA THR A 79 22.35 -3.19 10.46
C THR A 79 22.17 -3.83 9.09
N GLU A 80 21.22 -4.75 8.99
CA GLU A 80 20.81 -5.35 7.73
C GLU A 80 19.55 -4.64 7.20
N ARG A 81 19.46 -4.55 5.87
CA ARG A 81 18.23 -4.10 5.23
C ARG A 81 17.13 -5.13 5.42
N ARG A 82 15.90 -4.65 5.60
CA ARG A 82 14.74 -5.55 5.72
C ARG A 82 14.45 -6.20 4.38
N TYR A 83 13.98 -7.44 4.39
CA TYR A 83 13.70 -8.20 3.15
C TYR A 83 12.70 -7.53 2.21
N ASN A 84 11.74 -6.78 2.77
CA ASN A 84 10.72 -6.03 2.03
C ASN A 84 11.18 -4.62 1.64
N ASP A 85 12.32 -4.14 2.14
CA ASP A 85 12.84 -2.85 1.75
C ASP A 85 13.64 -3.03 0.45
N LEU A 86 13.01 -2.68 -0.65
CA LEU A 86 13.59 -2.67 -2.00
C LEU A 86 13.64 -1.27 -2.60
N THR A 87 13.53 -0.21 -1.79
CA THR A 87 13.65 1.23 -2.13
C THR A 87 14.80 1.61 -3.07
N HIS A 88 15.89 0.84 -3.13
CA HIS A 88 16.98 1.02 -4.10
C HIS A 88 16.60 0.69 -5.55
N LEU A 89 15.54 -0.09 -5.78
CA LEU A 89 15.02 -0.40 -7.09
C LEU A 89 14.05 0.72 -7.47
N ALA A 90 14.47 1.58 -8.40
CA ALA A 90 13.69 2.73 -8.86
C ALA A 90 12.71 2.39 -10.01
N GLY A 91 12.79 1.18 -10.55
CA GLY A 91 12.01 0.76 -11.72
C GLY A 91 12.71 1.12 -13.04
N PRO A 92 11.97 1.23 -14.16
CA PRO A 92 10.50 1.18 -14.24
C PRO A 92 9.90 -0.20 -13.92
N PHE A 93 8.66 -0.22 -13.42
CA PHE A 93 7.96 -1.46 -13.05
C PHE A 93 6.68 -1.64 -13.85
N ASP A 94 6.30 -2.89 -14.10
CA ASP A 94 4.96 -3.24 -14.56
C ASP A 94 4.33 -4.17 -13.52
N ILE A 95 3.42 -3.64 -12.70
CA ILE A 95 2.79 -4.37 -11.60
C ILE A 95 1.58 -5.12 -12.15
N ILE A 96 1.51 -6.44 -11.97
CA ILE A 96 0.50 -7.33 -12.56
C ILE A 96 -0.42 -7.87 -11.46
N GLY A 97 -1.73 -7.77 -11.68
CA GLY A 97 -2.78 -8.28 -10.80
C GLY A 97 -2.83 -9.81 -10.66
N ASP A 98 -3.87 -10.31 -9.98
CA ASP A 98 -4.07 -11.73 -9.69
C ASP A 98 -4.17 -12.55 -11.00
N VAL A 99 -3.37 -13.62 -11.10
CA VAL A 99 -3.20 -14.40 -12.34
C VAL A 99 -4.05 -15.67 -12.34
N HIS A 100 -4.14 -16.37 -11.20
CA HIS A 100 -4.98 -17.56 -11.00
C HIS A 100 -4.88 -18.61 -12.12
N GLY A 101 -3.67 -18.99 -12.52
CA GLY A 101 -3.47 -20.03 -13.54
C GLY A 101 -3.86 -19.63 -14.98
N CYS A 102 -4.23 -18.38 -15.23
CA CYS A 102 -4.52 -17.83 -16.56
C CYS A 102 -3.25 -17.53 -17.35
N ARG A 103 -2.50 -18.59 -17.70
CA ARG A 103 -1.21 -18.45 -18.37
C ARG A 103 -1.31 -17.76 -19.74
N SER A 104 -2.34 -18.07 -20.54
CA SER A 104 -2.46 -17.52 -21.89
C SER A 104 -2.63 -15.99 -21.85
N GLU A 105 -3.48 -15.51 -20.94
CA GLU A 105 -3.68 -14.09 -20.66
C GLU A 105 -2.40 -13.43 -20.12
N LEU A 106 -1.67 -14.10 -19.22
CA LEU A 106 -0.39 -13.62 -18.71
C LEU A 106 0.65 -13.48 -19.83
N ASP A 107 0.78 -14.49 -20.67
CA ASP A 107 1.72 -14.51 -21.79
C ASP A 107 1.38 -13.39 -22.78
N THR A 108 0.08 -13.18 -23.06
CA THR A 108 -0.42 -12.10 -23.92
C THR A 108 -0.15 -10.71 -23.32
N LEU A 109 -0.41 -10.52 -22.02
CA LEU A 109 -0.17 -9.26 -21.33
C LEU A 109 1.33 -8.92 -21.30
N LEU A 110 2.18 -9.89 -20.96
CA LEU A 110 3.64 -9.70 -20.93
C LEU A 110 4.19 -9.38 -22.32
N ALA A 111 3.70 -10.05 -23.37
CA ALA A 111 4.07 -9.74 -24.75
C ALA A 111 3.64 -8.32 -25.15
N GLY A 112 2.41 -7.92 -24.78
CA GLY A 112 1.89 -6.56 -25.02
C GLY A 112 2.66 -5.47 -24.25
N LEU A 113 3.20 -5.81 -23.08
CA LEU A 113 4.08 -4.95 -22.29
C LEU A 113 5.52 -4.92 -22.81
N GLY A 114 5.92 -5.82 -23.73
CA GLY A 114 7.26 -5.85 -24.33
C GLY A 114 8.26 -6.81 -23.66
N TYR A 115 7.81 -7.70 -22.78
CA TYR A 115 8.67 -8.71 -22.16
C TYR A 115 8.97 -9.85 -23.15
N ALA A 116 10.26 -10.18 -23.28
CA ALA A 116 10.68 -11.30 -24.10
C ALA A 116 10.21 -12.64 -23.52
N ASP A 117 10.03 -13.63 -24.38
CA ASP A 117 9.94 -15.02 -23.94
C ASP A 117 11.25 -15.48 -23.29
N GLY A 118 11.20 -16.61 -22.59
CA GLY A 118 12.34 -17.05 -21.79
C GLY A 118 12.42 -16.28 -20.47
N ASP A 119 13.58 -15.70 -20.18
CA ASP A 119 13.88 -15.08 -18.89
C ASP A 119 13.08 -13.79 -18.62
N GLY A 120 12.18 -13.37 -19.52
CA GLY A 120 11.34 -12.20 -19.30
C GLY A 120 12.13 -10.91 -19.36
N ALA A 121 13.23 -10.86 -20.10
CA ALA A 121 13.99 -9.62 -20.24
C ALA A 121 13.15 -8.58 -20.99
N HIS A 122 13.10 -7.35 -20.47
CA HIS A 122 12.48 -6.23 -21.15
C HIS A 122 13.57 -5.35 -21.81
N PRO A 123 13.44 -4.96 -23.08
CA PRO A 123 14.47 -4.20 -23.81
C PRO A 123 14.77 -2.84 -23.16
N GLU A 124 13.78 -2.21 -22.53
CA GLU A 124 13.93 -0.96 -21.76
C GLU A 124 14.34 -1.18 -20.29
N GLY A 125 14.65 -2.42 -19.88
CA GLY A 125 15.06 -2.74 -18.52
C GLY A 125 13.94 -2.66 -17.47
N ARG A 126 12.67 -2.75 -17.88
CA ARG A 126 11.52 -2.80 -16.96
C ARG A 126 11.50 -4.11 -16.17
N THR A 127 10.96 -4.06 -14.96
CA THR A 127 10.82 -5.22 -14.06
C THR A 127 9.34 -5.51 -13.79
N ALA A 128 8.91 -6.74 -14.02
CA ALA A 128 7.54 -7.14 -13.70
C ALA A 128 7.38 -7.32 -12.18
N VAL A 129 6.24 -6.97 -11.61
CA VAL A 129 5.97 -7.16 -10.17
C VAL A 129 4.62 -7.83 -9.99
N PHE A 130 4.59 -9.07 -9.53
CA PHE A 130 3.34 -9.81 -9.32
C PHE A 130 2.76 -9.56 -7.94
N VAL A 131 1.48 -9.21 -7.85
CA VAL A 131 0.77 -8.97 -6.57
C VAL A 131 0.39 -10.26 -5.82
N GLY A 132 0.71 -11.43 -6.37
CA GLY A 132 0.37 -12.75 -5.79
C GLY A 132 -0.82 -13.39 -6.48
N ASP A 133 -1.34 -14.47 -5.87
CA ASP A 133 -2.45 -15.27 -6.41
C ASP A 133 -2.19 -15.72 -7.86
N LEU A 134 -1.05 -16.37 -8.02
CA LEU A 134 -0.57 -16.99 -9.25
C LEU A 134 -1.30 -18.30 -9.56
N VAL A 135 -1.73 -19.01 -8.52
CA VAL A 135 -2.28 -20.37 -8.58
C VAL A 135 -3.77 -20.40 -8.30
N ASP A 136 -4.36 -21.59 -8.41
CA ASP A 136 -5.75 -21.91 -8.15
C ASP A 136 -6.73 -21.41 -9.21
N ARG A 137 -7.83 -22.14 -9.36
CA ARG A 137 -8.96 -21.90 -10.27
C ARG A 137 -8.63 -22.12 -11.75
N GLY A 138 -7.74 -21.33 -12.34
CA GLY A 138 -7.50 -21.35 -13.78
C GLY A 138 -6.78 -22.60 -14.30
N PRO A 139 -6.62 -22.70 -15.63
CA PRO A 139 -6.32 -23.95 -16.31
C PRO A 139 -4.86 -24.40 -16.21
N ASP A 140 -3.90 -23.50 -15.95
CA ASP A 140 -2.46 -23.82 -16.00
C ASP A 140 -1.66 -23.14 -14.87
N SER A 141 -1.93 -23.50 -13.61
CA SER A 141 -1.14 -23.02 -12.46
C SER A 141 0.35 -23.43 -12.54
N PRO A 142 0.73 -24.68 -12.93
CA PRO A 142 2.13 -25.06 -13.09
C PRO A 142 2.88 -24.23 -14.14
N GLY A 143 2.23 -23.91 -15.26
CA GLY A 143 2.80 -23.07 -16.31
C GLY A 143 3.03 -21.63 -15.86
N VAL A 144 2.07 -21.03 -15.15
CA VAL A 144 2.26 -19.72 -14.52
C VAL A 144 3.42 -19.76 -13.53
N LEU A 145 3.46 -20.74 -12.63
CA LEU A 145 4.55 -20.90 -11.66
C LEU A 145 5.92 -21.02 -12.34
N ARG A 146 6.03 -21.83 -13.40
CA ARG A 146 7.27 -21.94 -14.19
C ARG A 146 7.70 -20.60 -14.76
N ARG A 147 6.77 -19.84 -15.35
CA ARG A 147 7.07 -18.54 -15.97
C ARG A 147 7.53 -17.54 -14.91
N VAL A 148 6.77 -17.36 -13.84
CA VAL A 148 7.08 -16.40 -12.79
C VAL A 148 8.37 -16.77 -12.04
N MET A 149 8.55 -18.05 -11.67
CA MET A 149 9.79 -18.50 -11.03
C MET A 149 11.02 -18.26 -11.90
N ARG A 150 10.92 -18.47 -13.21
CA ARG A 150 12.01 -18.20 -14.15
C ARG A 150 12.34 -16.71 -14.21
N MET A 151 11.33 -15.84 -14.34
CA MET A 151 11.54 -14.38 -14.37
C MET A 151 12.15 -13.87 -13.05
N VAL A 152 11.64 -14.35 -11.90
CA VAL A 152 12.20 -14.00 -10.59
C VAL A 152 13.64 -14.51 -10.46
N GLY A 153 13.92 -15.74 -10.89
CA GLY A 153 15.27 -16.30 -10.88
C GLY A 153 16.26 -15.55 -11.80
N ALA A 154 15.77 -14.98 -12.90
CA ALA A 154 16.55 -14.14 -13.81
C ALA A 154 16.68 -12.67 -13.36
N GLY A 155 15.94 -12.25 -12.33
CA GLY A 155 15.93 -10.87 -11.85
C GLY A 155 15.09 -9.90 -12.70
N SER A 156 14.28 -10.41 -13.63
CA SER A 156 13.35 -9.60 -14.44
C SER A 156 11.97 -9.44 -13.80
N ALA A 157 11.71 -10.14 -12.69
CA ALA A 157 10.49 -9.99 -11.92
C ALA A 157 10.69 -10.03 -10.41
N LEU A 158 9.75 -9.41 -9.69
CA LEU A 158 9.51 -9.55 -8.26
C LEU A 158 8.12 -10.18 -8.04
N CYS A 159 7.92 -10.82 -6.90
CA CYS A 159 6.64 -11.44 -6.57
C CYS A 159 6.38 -11.36 -5.07
N VAL A 160 5.20 -10.90 -4.70
CA VAL A 160 4.67 -11.03 -3.33
C VAL A 160 3.67 -12.20 -3.29
N PRO A 161 3.45 -12.84 -2.13
CA PRO A 161 2.54 -13.96 -2.01
C PRO A 161 1.10 -13.46 -1.83
N GLY A 162 0.17 -14.15 -2.47
CA GLY A 162 -1.25 -14.06 -2.16
C GLY A 162 -1.71 -15.13 -1.18
N ASN A 163 -2.99 -15.10 -0.82
CA ASN A 163 -3.54 -16.08 0.10
C ASN A 163 -3.58 -17.49 -0.50
N HIS A 164 -3.66 -17.62 -1.83
CA HIS A 164 -3.65 -18.90 -2.52
C HIS A 164 -2.26 -19.55 -2.46
N GLU A 165 -1.16 -18.81 -2.70
CA GLU A 165 0.20 -19.34 -2.50
C GLU A 165 0.42 -19.76 -1.05
N ASN A 166 -0.06 -18.97 -0.08
CA ASN A 166 0.07 -19.33 1.34
C ASN A 166 -0.73 -20.59 1.71
N LYS A 167 -1.84 -20.88 1.02
CA LYS A 167 -2.61 -22.11 1.20
C LYS A 167 -1.92 -23.30 0.54
N LEU A 168 -1.48 -23.16 -0.71
CA LEU A 168 -0.71 -24.16 -1.43
C LEU A 168 0.59 -24.52 -0.70
N GLY A 169 1.35 -23.53 -0.23
CA GLY A 169 2.59 -23.75 0.53
C GLY A 169 2.38 -24.48 1.86
N ARG A 170 1.18 -24.39 2.47
CA ARG A 170 0.82 -25.23 3.63
C ARG A 170 0.52 -26.67 3.22
N TRP A 171 -0.19 -26.85 2.09
CA TRP A 171 -0.48 -28.17 1.53
C TRP A 171 0.81 -28.92 1.15
N LEU A 172 1.73 -28.27 0.43
CA LEU A 172 3.04 -28.83 0.05
C LEU A 172 3.90 -29.26 1.26
N LYS A 173 3.67 -28.67 2.44
CA LYS A 173 4.31 -29.05 3.71
C LYS A 173 3.59 -30.20 4.42
N GLY A 174 2.65 -30.87 3.76
CA GLY A 174 1.86 -31.98 4.31
C GLY A 174 0.82 -31.56 5.34
N ARG A 175 0.44 -30.26 5.42
CA ARG A 175 -0.63 -29.83 6.33
C ARG A 175 -1.98 -30.16 5.73
N ASN A 176 -2.89 -30.65 6.57
CA ASN A 176 -4.28 -30.87 6.19
C ASN A 176 -4.99 -29.51 6.00
N VAL A 177 -5.20 -29.11 4.74
CA VAL A 177 -5.93 -27.90 4.35
C VAL A 177 -7.13 -28.27 3.49
N GLN A 178 -8.21 -27.50 3.58
CA GLN A 178 -9.40 -27.73 2.76
C GLN A 178 -9.12 -27.39 1.28
N LEU A 179 -9.43 -28.32 0.37
CA LEU A 179 -9.30 -28.14 -1.07
C LEU A 179 -10.49 -27.34 -1.62
N THR A 180 -10.53 -26.05 -1.32
CA THR A 180 -11.59 -25.12 -1.69
C THR A 180 -11.04 -23.91 -2.44
N HIS A 181 -11.92 -23.19 -3.14
CA HIS A 181 -11.60 -21.95 -3.86
C HIS A 181 -10.54 -22.14 -4.97
N GLY A 182 -10.57 -23.25 -5.71
CA GLY A 182 -9.62 -23.47 -6.80
C GLY A 182 -8.37 -24.29 -6.46
N LEU A 183 -8.15 -24.64 -5.18
CA LEU A 183 -6.96 -25.41 -4.78
C LEU A 183 -7.00 -26.86 -5.28
N ALA A 184 -8.19 -27.43 -5.47
CA ALA A 184 -8.32 -28.80 -5.96
C ALA A 184 -7.74 -28.94 -7.37
N GLU A 185 -8.00 -27.95 -8.21
CA GLU A 185 -7.53 -27.80 -9.58
C GLU A 185 -6.01 -27.72 -9.62
N THR A 186 -5.40 -26.85 -8.80
CA THR A 186 -3.93 -26.75 -8.68
C THR A 186 -3.30 -28.06 -8.21
N VAL A 187 -3.90 -28.73 -7.22
CA VAL A 187 -3.37 -29.99 -6.70
C VAL A 187 -3.43 -31.08 -7.77
N GLU A 188 -4.52 -31.17 -8.54
CA GLU A 188 -4.61 -32.10 -9.66
C GLU A 188 -3.60 -31.78 -10.76
N GLN A 189 -3.39 -30.50 -11.08
CA GLN A 189 -2.40 -30.06 -12.05
C GLN A 189 -0.97 -30.40 -11.59
N LEU A 190 -0.62 -30.14 -10.32
CA LEU A 190 0.70 -30.45 -9.76
C LEU A 190 0.95 -31.96 -9.61
N ALA A 191 -0.09 -32.78 -9.44
CA ALA A 191 0.06 -34.23 -9.40
C ALA A 191 0.56 -34.82 -10.74
N LYS A 192 0.53 -34.04 -11.83
CA LYS A 192 1.05 -34.40 -13.15
C LYS A 192 2.52 -33.97 -13.35
N GLU A 193 3.09 -33.25 -12.39
CA GLU A 193 4.45 -32.72 -12.41
C GLU A 193 5.42 -33.63 -11.62
N ASP A 194 6.73 -33.45 -11.84
CA ASP A 194 7.75 -34.18 -11.07
C ASP A 194 7.93 -33.60 -9.65
N ASP A 195 8.41 -34.45 -8.74
CA ASP A 195 8.66 -34.08 -7.34
C ASP A 195 9.63 -32.90 -7.22
N ALA A 196 10.65 -32.85 -8.10
CA ALA A 196 11.65 -31.79 -8.09
C ALA A 196 11.02 -30.41 -8.40
N PHE A 197 10.01 -30.36 -9.27
CA PHE A 197 9.25 -29.15 -9.55
C PHE A 197 8.42 -28.74 -8.35
N CYS A 198 7.70 -29.68 -7.72
CA CYS A 198 6.93 -29.43 -6.52
C CYS A 198 7.80 -28.89 -5.36
N GLU A 199 9.02 -29.42 -5.19
CA GLU A 199 10.00 -28.92 -4.22
C GLU A 199 10.46 -27.49 -4.55
N ARG A 200 10.73 -27.19 -5.83
CA ARG A 200 11.07 -25.83 -6.26
C ARG A 200 9.92 -24.85 -6.01
N VAL A 201 8.67 -25.24 -6.28
CA VAL A 201 7.47 -24.44 -5.98
C VAL A 201 7.36 -24.19 -4.47
N GLY A 202 7.55 -25.22 -3.64
CA GLY A 202 7.53 -25.09 -2.19
C GLY A 202 8.61 -24.15 -1.66
N THR A 203 9.80 -24.19 -2.26
CA THR A 203 10.92 -23.28 -1.95
C THR A 203 10.61 -21.85 -2.37
N PHE A 204 10.12 -21.65 -3.60
CA PHE A 204 9.71 -20.35 -4.14
C PHE A 204 8.67 -19.68 -3.25
N ILE A 205 7.54 -20.36 -2.99
CA ILE A 205 6.47 -19.85 -2.12
C ILE A 205 6.98 -19.58 -0.71
N GLY A 206 7.87 -20.43 -0.19
CA GLY A 206 8.51 -20.26 1.11
C GLY A 206 9.38 -19.02 1.23
N GLY A 207 9.93 -18.53 0.11
CA GLY A 207 10.78 -17.35 0.03
C GLY A 207 10.04 -16.02 -0.18
N LEU A 208 8.76 -16.03 -0.56
CA LEU A 208 8.01 -14.81 -0.90
C LEU A 208 7.77 -13.91 0.33
N VAL A 209 8.21 -12.65 0.21
CA VAL A 209 8.12 -11.61 1.25
C VAL A 209 6.73 -10.95 1.23
N SER A 210 6.18 -10.57 2.38
CA SER A 210 4.77 -10.14 2.49
C SER A 210 4.35 -8.96 1.61
N HIS A 211 5.27 -8.05 1.34
CA HIS A 211 5.08 -6.88 0.50
C HIS A 211 6.46 -6.34 0.13
N ASP A 212 6.53 -5.53 -0.92
CA ASP A 212 7.75 -4.85 -1.35
C ASP A 212 7.57 -3.33 -1.25
N VAL A 213 8.58 -2.63 -0.74
CA VAL A 213 8.67 -1.17 -0.72
C VAL A 213 9.71 -0.75 -1.75
N LEU A 214 9.31 -0.03 -2.79
CA LEU A 214 10.08 0.25 -4.02
C LEU A 214 10.20 1.77 -4.27
N ASP A 215 11.01 2.15 -5.25
CA ASP A 215 11.17 3.54 -5.75
C ASP A 215 11.36 4.57 -4.63
N GLY A 216 12.41 4.39 -3.83
CA GLY A 216 12.71 5.30 -2.72
C GLY A 216 11.62 5.39 -1.64
N GLY A 217 10.69 4.43 -1.59
CA GLY A 217 9.56 4.42 -0.66
C GLY A 217 8.28 5.04 -1.23
N LYS A 218 8.23 5.31 -2.54
CA LYS A 218 7.04 5.87 -3.21
C LYS A 218 6.05 4.82 -3.68
N LEU A 219 6.45 3.55 -3.74
CA LEU A 219 5.61 2.44 -4.21
C LEU A 219 5.64 1.31 -3.19
N VAL A 220 4.47 0.79 -2.83
CA VAL A 220 4.29 -0.40 -2.02
C VAL A 220 3.45 -1.38 -2.82
N VAL A 221 3.95 -2.61 -2.99
CA VAL A 221 3.22 -3.69 -3.64
C VAL A 221 2.91 -4.79 -2.62
N CYS A 222 1.64 -5.15 -2.50
CA CYS A 222 1.17 -6.15 -1.55
C CYS A 222 -0.11 -6.82 -2.08
N HIS A 223 -0.47 -8.00 -1.59
CA HIS A 223 -1.59 -8.73 -2.16
C HIS A 223 -2.96 -8.15 -1.78
N ALA A 224 -3.30 -8.11 -0.48
CA ALA A 224 -4.63 -7.68 -0.01
C ALA A 224 -4.71 -6.18 0.38
N GLY A 225 -3.63 -5.44 0.17
CA GLY A 225 -3.51 -4.06 0.67
C GLY A 225 -2.78 -3.93 1.99
N LEU A 226 -2.34 -2.71 2.31
CA LEU A 226 -1.59 -2.43 3.52
C LEU A 226 -1.76 -0.96 3.97
N PRO A 227 -2.15 -0.70 5.24
CA PRO A 227 -2.18 0.66 5.78
C PRO A 227 -0.75 1.18 6.03
N GLU A 228 -0.58 2.50 5.91
CA GLU A 228 0.73 3.18 5.99
C GLU A 228 1.57 2.79 7.22
N LYS A 229 0.93 2.54 8.38
CA LYS A 229 1.62 2.13 9.61
C LYS A 229 2.45 0.84 9.45
N TYR A 230 2.13 0.01 8.46
CA TYR A 230 2.82 -1.26 8.19
C TYR A 230 3.83 -1.17 7.04
N ASP A 231 4.00 0.00 6.40
CA ASP A 231 4.96 0.18 5.32
C ASP A 231 6.37 -0.19 5.79
N GLY A 232 6.99 -1.15 5.11
CA GLY A 232 8.33 -1.66 5.42
C GLY A 232 8.43 -2.44 6.75
N ARG A 233 7.33 -2.73 7.44
CA ARG A 233 7.30 -3.51 8.70
C ARG A 233 7.25 -5.01 8.42
N THR A 234 7.76 -5.83 9.33
CA THR A 234 7.94 -7.29 9.11
C THR A 234 7.37 -8.17 10.22
N SER A 235 6.53 -7.60 11.09
CA SER A 235 5.95 -8.31 12.23
C SER A 235 5.06 -9.49 11.80
N GLY A 236 4.83 -10.41 12.75
CA GLY A 236 3.89 -11.53 12.57
C GLY A 236 2.43 -11.10 12.34
N ARG A 237 2.10 -9.81 12.49
CA ARG A 237 0.76 -9.25 12.17
C ARG A 237 0.71 -8.66 10.76
N VAL A 238 1.82 -8.14 10.27
CA VAL A 238 1.92 -7.51 8.94
C VAL A 238 1.70 -8.53 7.84
N ARG A 239 2.34 -9.70 7.91
CA ARG A 239 2.19 -10.73 6.87
C ARG A 239 0.75 -11.24 6.72
N PRO A 240 0.03 -11.63 7.79
CA PRO A 240 -1.37 -11.99 7.67
C PRO A 240 -2.23 -10.86 7.08
N HIS A 241 -2.00 -9.61 7.48
CA HIS A 241 -2.75 -8.48 6.94
C HIS A 241 -2.49 -8.30 5.44
N ALA A 242 -1.24 -8.38 4.99
CA ALA A 242 -0.90 -8.30 3.57
C ALA A 242 -1.49 -9.45 2.74
N LEU A 243 -1.78 -10.61 3.35
CA LEU A 243 -2.35 -11.77 2.69
C LEU A 243 -3.89 -11.78 2.67
N TYR A 244 -4.54 -11.24 3.69
CA TYR A 244 -5.98 -11.44 3.94
C TYR A 244 -6.77 -10.14 4.10
N GLY A 245 -6.11 -9.02 4.36
CA GLY A 245 -6.73 -7.80 4.85
C GLY A 245 -7.37 -7.96 6.24
N ASP A 246 -8.06 -6.92 6.70
CA ASP A 246 -8.89 -6.97 7.90
C ASP A 246 -10.37 -7.13 7.50
N THR A 247 -11.10 -7.94 8.27
CA THR A 247 -12.55 -8.13 8.12
C THR A 247 -13.33 -7.36 9.19
N THR A 248 -14.56 -6.97 8.89
CA THR A 248 -15.46 -6.32 9.86
C THR A 248 -16.01 -7.30 10.89
N GLY A 249 -15.87 -8.61 10.64
CA GLY A 249 -16.47 -9.69 11.41
C GLY A 249 -17.84 -10.13 10.87
N GLU A 250 -18.38 -9.41 9.89
CA GLU A 250 -19.65 -9.75 9.23
C GLU A 250 -19.41 -10.62 7.98
N THR A 251 -20.46 -11.30 7.52
CA THR A 251 -20.50 -12.05 6.26
C THR A 251 -21.56 -11.48 5.35
N ASP A 252 -21.28 -11.35 4.06
CA ASP A 252 -22.23 -10.88 3.06
C ASP A 252 -23.27 -11.95 2.70
N GLU A 253 -24.20 -11.60 1.80
CA GLU A 253 -25.27 -12.49 1.31
C GLU A 253 -24.74 -13.73 0.57
N PHE A 254 -23.48 -13.69 0.11
CA PHE A 254 -22.80 -14.80 -0.55
C PHE A 254 -21.96 -15.64 0.42
N GLY A 255 -22.03 -15.35 1.74
CA GLY A 255 -21.27 -16.04 2.78
C GLY A 255 -19.78 -15.67 2.82
N LEU A 256 -19.37 -14.60 2.15
CA LEU A 256 -18.00 -14.11 2.13
C LEU A 256 -17.77 -13.10 3.26
N PRO A 257 -16.60 -13.08 3.92
CA PRO A 257 -16.31 -12.08 4.93
C PRO A 257 -16.34 -10.66 4.36
N VAL A 258 -17.08 -9.76 5.01
CA VAL A 258 -17.07 -8.33 4.69
C VAL A 258 -15.72 -7.75 5.14
N ARG A 259 -15.03 -7.08 4.22
CA ARG A 259 -13.70 -6.51 4.45
C ARG A 259 -13.80 -5.03 4.78
N TYR A 260 -12.88 -4.56 5.63
CA TYR A 260 -12.76 -3.14 5.92
C TYR A 260 -12.27 -2.39 4.66
N PRO A 261 -12.94 -1.30 4.22
CA PRO A 261 -12.56 -0.55 3.02
C PRO A 261 -11.34 0.35 3.29
N TRP A 262 -10.21 -0.24 3.70
CA TRP A 262 -9.01 0.46 4.17
C TRP A 262 -8.46 1.47 3.15
N ALA A 263 -8.65 1.21 1.86
CA ALA A 263 -8.24 2.08 0.76
C ALA A 263 -8.90 3.48 0.87
N GLU A 264 -10.15 3.56 1.33
CA GLU A 264 -10.88 4.82 1.49
C GLU A 264 -10.29 5.69 2.61
N ASP A 265 -9.71 5.07 3.64
CA ASP A 265 -9.06 5.73 4.77
C ASP A 265 -7.55 5.91 4.57
N TYR A 266 -6.97 5.38 3.50
CA TYR A 266 -5.55 5.47 3.25
C TYR A 266 -5.13 6.91 2.94
N ARG A 267 -4.18 7.44 3.72
CA ARG A 267 -3.61 8.79 3.55
C ARG A 267 -2.08 8.77 3.45
N GLY A 268 -1.50 7.60 3.19
CA GLY A 268 -0.05 7.43 3.14
C GLY A 268 0.59 8.02 1.89
N ARG A 269 1.90 8.30 2.01
CA ARG A 269 2.68 8.92 0.94
C ARG A 269 2.95 7.97 -0.23
N ALA A 270 3.14 6.68 0.05
CA ALA A 270 3.43 5.68 -0.97
C ALA A 270 2.16 5.34 -1.76
N ALA A 271 2.32 5.07 -3.05
CA ALA A 271 1.27 4.43 -3.84
C ALA A 271 1.19 2.96 -3.44
N VAL A 272 0.00 2.47 -3.06
CA VAL A 272 -0.20 1.06 -2.71
C VAL A 272 -0.92 0.35 -3.85
N VAL A 273 -0.22 -0.56 -4.51
CA VAL A 273 -0.75 -1.37 -5.61
C VAL A 273 -1.01 -2.78 -5.10
N TYR A 274 -2.22 -3.28 -5.30
CA TYR A 274 -2.69 -4.55 -4.71
C TYR A 274 -3.72 -5.28 -5.57
N GLY A 275 -4.17 -6.45 -5.11
CA GLY A 275 -5.15 -7.33 -5.77
C GLY A 275 -6.17 -7.91 -4.79
N HIS A 276 -6.33 -9.24 -4.76
CA HIS A 276 -7.08 -10.04 -3.76
C HIS A 276 -8.61 -10.08 -3.88
N THR A 277 -9.27 -8.92 -3.95
CA THR A 277 -10.74 -8.85 -4.08
C THR A 277 -11.09 -8.30 -5.45
N PRO A 278 -11.70 -9.12 -6.32
CA PRO A 278 -11.86 -8.75 -7.72
C PRO A 278 -12.82 -7.57 -7.86
N VAL A 279 -12.39 -6.57 -8.63
CA VAL A 279 -13.17 -5.40 -9.01
C VAL A 279 -13.47 -5.40 -10.50
N PRO A 280 -14.64 -4.92 -10.96
CA PRO A 280 -14.96 -4.94 -12.39
C PRO A 280 -14.04 -4.05 -13.24
N ASN A 281 -13.56 -2.95 -12.64
CA ASN A 281 -12.63 -2.00 -13.26
C ASN A 281 -11.68 -1.46 -12.20
N THR A 282 -10.44 -1.23 -12.60
CA THR A 282 -9.43 -0.59 -11.77
C THR A 282 -9.64 0.93 -11.71
N SER A 283 -9.58 1.49 -10.50
CA SER A 283 -9.58 2.94 -10.26
C SER A 283 -8.68 3.29 -9.08
N TRP A 284 -8.13 4.51 -9.09
CA TRP A 284 -7.39 5.04 -7.95
C TRP A 284 -8.36 5.47 -6.85
N ILE A 285 -8.15 4.97 -5.63
CA ILE A 285 -8.82 5.43 -4.42
C ILE A 285 -7.74 6.01 -3.51
N ASN A 286 -7.76 7.32 -3.29
CA ASN A 286 -6.63 8.03 -2.69
C ASN A 286 -5.32 7.71 -3.45
N ASN A 287 -4.31 7.17 -2.75
CA ASN A 287 -3.06 6.73 -3.36
C ASN A 287 -2.97 5.19 -3.43
N THR A 288 -4.11 4.50 -3.56
CA THR A 288 -4.15 3.04 -3.67
C THR A 288 -4.90 2.60 -4.92
N ILE A 289 -4.58 1.41 -5.42
CA ILE A 289 -5.18 0.87 -6.65
C ILE A 289 -5.21 -0.66 -6.65
N CYS A 290 -6.40 -1.23 -6.92
CA CYS A 290 -6.60 -2.68 -7.06
C CYS A 290 -6.48 -3.09 -8.53
N LEU A 291 -5.60 -4.06 -8.81
CA LEU A 291 -5.37 -4.64 -10.15
C LEU A 291 -6.03 -6.00 -10.35
N ASP A 292 -6.67 -6.56 -9.32
CA ASP A 292 -7.49 -7.77 -9.47
C ASP A 292 -8.78 -7.40 -10.20
N THR A 293 -8.77 -7.55 -11.52
CA THR A 293 -9.94 -7.38 -12.39
C THR A 293 -10.60 -8.71 -12.77
N GLY A 294 -10.37 -9.75 -11.96
CA GLY A 294 -11.06 -11.02 -12.07
C GLY A 294 -10.80 -11.77 -13.38
N ALA A 295 -9.56 -11.81 -13.87
CA ALA A 295 -9.17 -12.49 -15.12
C ALA A 295 -9.74 -13.91 -15.21
N VAL A 296 -9.57 -14.71 -14.15
CA VAL A 296 -10.03 -16.10 -14.11
C VAL A 296 -11.56 -16.26 -14.17
N PHE A 297 -12.29 -15.21 -13.79
CA PHE A 297 -13.75 -15.19 -13.78
C PHE A 297 -14.35 -14.61 -15.07
N GLY A 298 -13.54 -14.41 -16.12
CA GLY A 298 -13.98 -13.82 -17.38
C GLY A 298 -13.88 -12.29 -17.43
N GLY A 299 -13.19 -11.68 -16.47
CA GLY A 299 -12.88 -10.25 -16.46
C GLY A 299 -11.67 -9.92 -17.33
N LYS A 300 -10.65 -9.29 -16.75
CA LYS A 300 -9.42 -8.89 -17.44
C LYS A 300 -8.20 -9.20 -16.59
N MET A 301 -7.05 -9.39 -17.22
CA MET A 301 -5.76 -9.35 -16.54
C MET A 301 -5.16 -7.96 -16.71
N THR A 302 -4.93 -7.25 -15.60
CA THR A 302 -4.55 -5.84 -15.60
C THR A 302 -3.14 -5.66 -15.04
N ALA A 303 -2.38 -4.79 -15.67
CA ALA A 303 -1.10 -4.28 -15.20
C ALA A 303 -1.12 -2.75 -15.05
N LEU A 304 -0.31 -2.25 -14.11
CA LEU A 304 0.00 -0.84 -13.93
C LEU A 304 1.46 -0.60 -14.27
N ARG A 305 1.72 0.27 -15.24
CA ARG A 305 3.07 0.78 -15.55
C ARG A 305 3.46 1.86 -14.53
N TRP A 306 4.63 1.74 -13.92
CA TRP A 306 5.19 2.68 -12.97
C TRP A 306 6.56 3.18 -13.44
N PRO A 307 6.83 4.49 -13.41
CA PRO A 307 6.08 5.57 -12.75
C PRO A 307 4.97 6.22 -13.59
N GLU A 308 4.70 5.70 -14.79
CA GLU A 308 3.77 6.31 -15.75
C GLU A 308 2.32 6.39 -15.23
N ARG A 309 1.95 5.48 -14.32
CA ARG A 309 0.59 5.27 -13.81
C ARG A 309 -0.42 4.94 -14.93
N GLU A 310 0.05 4.26 -15.97
CA GLU A 310 -0.74 3.81 -17.10
C GLU A 310 -1.26 2.39 -16.87
N LEU A 311 -2.54 2.16 -17.17
CA LEU A 311 -3.13 0.82 -17.11
C LEU A 311 -3.01 0.14 -18.47
N VAL A 312 -2.62 -1.13 -18.45
CA VAL A 312 -2.60 -2.03 -19.61
C VAL A 312 -3.38 -3.28 -19.23
N ASP A 313 -4.35 -3.69 -20.04
CA ASP A 313 -5.15 -4.88 -19.74
C ASP A 313 -5.37 -5.77 -20.96
N VAL A 314 -5.57 -7.06 -20.67
CA VAL A 314 -5.94 -8.08 -21.66
C VAL A 314 -7.25 -8.73 -21.19
N PRO A 315 -8.29 -8.82 -22.04
CA PRO A 315 -9.51 -9.52 -21.68
C PRO A 315 -9.26 -11.01 -21.48
N ALA A 316 -9.96 -11.62 -20.53
CA ALA A 316 -9.95 -13.06 -20.37
C ALA A 316 -10.49 -13.75 -21.63
N GLU A 317 -9.87 -14.87 -22.03
CA GLU A 317 -10.32 -15.61 -23.22
C GLU A 317 -11.72 -16.22 -23.03
N ARG A 318 -12.06 -16.56 -21.78
CA ARG A 318 -13.33 -17.13 -21.34
C ARG A 318 -13.44 -17.03 -19.82
N VAL A 319 -14.61 -17.40 -19.30
CA VAL A 319 -14.78 -17.70 -17.88
C VAL A 319 -14.09 -19.04 -17.59
N TRP A 320 -12.95 -19.00 -16.91
CA TRP A 320 -12.22 -20.21 -16.51
C TRP A 320 -12.78 -20.82 -15.23
N TYR A 321 -13.32 -19.97 -14.36
CA TYR A 321 -13.93 -20.38 -13.10
C TYR A 321 -15.17 -19.51 -12.82
N GLU A 322 -16.24 -20.11 -12.33
CA GLU A 322 -17.46 -19.37 -12.01
C GLU A 322 -17.27 -18.54 -10.73
N PRO A 323 -17.51 -17.22 -10.76
CA PRO A 323 -17.37 -16.40 -9.57
C PRO A 323 -18.50 -16.67 -8.58
N VAL A 324 -18.17 -16.77 -7.29
CA VAL A 324 -19.17 -16.90 -6.21
C VAL A 324 -20.06 -15.65 -6.14
N LYS A 325 -19.45 -14.48 -6.38
CA LYS A 325 -20.12 -13.18 -6.47
C LYS A 325 -19.99 -12.67 -7.90
N PRO A 326 -21.10 -12.41 -8.64
CA PRO A 326 -21.03 -11.91 -10.00
C PRO A 326 -20.15 -10.66 -10.15
N LEU A 327 -19.35 -10.60 -11.22
CA LEU A 327 -18.45 -9.48 -11.52
C LEU A 327 -19.16 -8.18 -12.00
N GLY A 328 -20.49 -8.10 -11.89
CA GLY A 328 -21.32 -6.90 -12.16
C GLY A 328 -22.76 -7.17 -11.73
N THR A 329 -23.54 -6.26 -11.15
CA THR A 329 -23.82 -4.87 -11.56
C THR A 329 -23.77 -3.91 -10.36
N GLN A 330 -23.20 -2.71 -10.58
CA GLN A 330 -23.26 -1.53 -9.68
C GLN A 330 -23.34 -1.86 -8.18
N ALA A 331 -22.21 -2.21 -7.57
CA ALA A 331 -22.09 -1.94 -6.14
C ALA A 331 -22.14 -0.41 -5.97
N PRO A 332 -23.13 0.13 -5.26
CA PRO A 332 -23.10 1.52 -4.83
C PRO A 332 -21.84 1.66 -3.96
N GLY A 333 -20.82 2.37 -4.46
CA GLY A 333 -19.56 2.56 -3.73
C GLY A 333 -18.34 2.76 -4.61
N SER A 334 -18.10 1.91 -5.62
CA SER A 334 -16.85 1.99 -6.40
C SER A 334 -16.85 3.10 -7.46
N ARG A 335 -18.03 3.50 -7.93
CA ARG A 335 -18.23 4.69 -8.78
C ARG A 335 -18.83 5.87 -8.00
N GLU A 336 -19.29 5.62 -6.78
CA GLU A 336 -20.06 6.59 -6.00
C GLU A 336 -19.19 7.40 -5.04
N GLY A 337 -17.99 6.93 -4.71
CA GLY A 337 -17.19 7.58 -3.70
C GLY A 337 -17.88 7.58 -2.33
N ARG A 338 -17.09 7.60 -1.27
CA ARG A 338 -17.62 7.87 0.06
C ARG A 338 -18.26 9.28 0.03
N PRO A 339 -19.46 9.48 0.61
CA PRO A 339 -19.92 10.82 0.94
C PRO A 339 -18.80 11.56 1.68
N LEU A 340 -18.51 12.82 1.33
CA LEU A 340 -17.46 13.60 1.99
C LEU A 340 -17.58 13.46 3.51
N ASP A 341 -16.58 12.85 4.16
CA ASP A 341 -16.59 12.71 5.61
C ASP A 341 -16.00 13.98 6.22
N LEU A 342 -16.71 14.56 7.19
CA LEU A 342 -16.22 15.70 7.94
C LEU A 342 -14.84 15.41 8.55
N ALA A 343 -14.59 14.18 8.99
CA ALA A 343 -13.32 13.75 9.54
C ALA A 343 -12.15 13.88 8.55
N ASP A 344 -12.37 13.85 7.23
CA ASP A 344 -11.30 14.01 6.24
C ASP A 344 -10.66 15.40 6.29
N VAL A 345 -11.48 16.39 6.61
CA VAL A 345 -11.17 17.82 6.46
C VAL A 345 -11.19 18.58 7.78
N HIS A 346 -11.73 17.97 8.84
CA HIS A 346 -11.75 18.54 10.18
C HIS A 346 -10.43 18.31 10.95
N GLY A 347 -10.17 19.18 11.93
CA GLY A 347 -8.96 19.18 12.75
C GLY A 347 -7.76 19.87 12.10
N ARG A 348 -6.64 19.95 12.85
CA ARG A 348 -5.38 20.47 12.33
C ARG A 348 -4.79 19.50 11.32
N ARG A 349 -4.54 19.98 10.10
CA ARG A 349 -3.96 19.19 9.01
C ARG A 349 -2.62 19.75 8.58
N VAL A 350 -1.81 18.89 7.98
CA VAL A 350 -0.57 19.31 7.33
C VAL A 350 -0.59 18.72 5.93
N VAL A 351 -0.65 19.60 4.94
CA VAL A 351 -0.69 19.24 3.52
C VAL A 351 0.67 19.55 2.93
N GLU A 352 1.26 18.61 2.21
CA GLU A 352 2.51 18.84 1.49
C GLU A 352 2.18 19.21 0.05
N THR A 353 2.71 20.35 -0.40
CA THR A 353 2.46 20.88 -1.73
C THR A 353 3.77 20.99 -2.48
N ARG A 354 3.72 20.75 -3.79
CA ARG A 354 4.85 20.93 -4.71
C ARG A 354 5.53 22.30 -4.58
N HIS A 355 4.74 23.35 -4.38
CA HIS A 355 5.22 24.73 -4.49
C HIS A 355 5.55 25.39 -3.15
N MET A 356 4.78 25.08 -2.11
CA MET A 356 4.94 25.72 -0.79
C MET A 356 5.44 24.76 0.29
N GLY A 357 5.79 23.52 -0.09
CA GLY A 357 6.21 22.49 0.83
C GLY A 357 5.10 22.18 1.83
N ARG A 358 5.48 22.06 3.11
CA ARG A 358 4.61 21.58 4.18
C ARG A 358 3.75 22.73 4.76
N LEU A 359 2.48 22.77 4.38
CA LEU A 359 1.50 23.76 4.82
C LEU A 359 0.65 23.21 5.98
N ALA A 360 0.64 23.91 7.11
CA ALA A 360 -0.24 23.58 8.23
C ALA A 360 -1.59 24.30 8.06
N VAL A 361 -2.66 23.53 7.88
CA VAL A 361 -4.03 24.03 7.85
C VAL A 361 -4.57 23.96 9.28
N ARG A 362 -4.91 25.13 9.83
CA ARG A 362 -5.58 25.24 11.13
C ARG A 362 -7.03 24.77 11.00
N GLU A 363 -7.52 24.13 12.06
CA GLU A 363 -8.90 23.62 12.12
C GLU A 363 -9.95 24.70 11.84
N GLU A 364 -9.77 25.89 12.41
CA GLU A 364 -10.67 27.04 12.21
C GLU A 364 -10.81 27.41 10.73
N ASN A 365 -9.70 27.37 9.98
CA ASN A 365 -9.69 27.68 8.56
C ASN A 365 -10.38 26.59 7.73
N ALA A 366 -10.18 25.32 8.10
CA ALA A 366 -10.85 24.21 7.45
C ALA A 366 -12.36 24.25 7.71
N ALA A 367 -12.79 24.52 8.95
CA ALA A 367 -14.19 24.65 9.33
C ALA A 367 -14.89 25.81 8.59
N ALA A 368 -14.24 26.97 8.51
CA ALA A 368 -14.77 28.11 7.75
C ALA A 368 -14.89 27.81 6.25
N ALA A 369 -13.89 27.14 5.66
CA ALA A 369 -13.93 26.73 4.26
C ALA A 369 -15.06 25.71 4.01
N LEU A 370 -15.25 24.75 4.92
CA LEU A 370 -16.34 23.77 4.88
C LEU A 370 -17.71 24.43 4.96
N GLU A 371 -17.90 25.41 5.85
CA GLU A 371 -19.17 26.14 5.97
C GLU A 371 -19.51 26.88 4.66
N VAL A 372 -18.50 27.48 4.02
CA VAL A 372 -18.67 28.15 2.72
C VAL A 372 -18.98 27.12 1.64
N MET A 373 -18.20 26.05 1.53
CA MET A 373 -18.42 25.00 0.53
C MET A 373 -19.77 24.33 0.72
N SER A 374 -20.18 23.97 1.94
CA SER A 374 -21.45 23.27 2.18
C SER A 374 -22.68 24.13 1.84
N ARG A 375 -22.55 25.46 1.90
CA ARG A 375 -23.64 26.38 1.54
C ARG A 375 -23.80 26.59 0.04
N PHE A 376 -22.72 26.47 -0.73
CA PHE A 376 -22.68 26.89 -2.14
C PHE A 376 -22.22 25.80 -3.12
N ALA A 377 -21.71 24.67 -2.63
CA ALA A 377 -21.31 23.54 -3.45
C ALA A 377 -22.48 22.57 -3.60
N VAL A 378 -22.59 22.04 -4.80
CA VAL A 378 -23.44 20.90 -5.13
C VAL A 378 -22.50 19.74 -5.48
N ASP A 379 -22.90 18.51 -5.15
CA ASP A 379 -22.14 17.33 -5.55
C ASP A 379 -21.94 17.37 -7.08
N PRO A 380 -20.71 17.23 -7.60
CA PRO A 380 -20.46 17.28 -9.04
C PRO A 380 -21.29 16.27 -9.84
N ARG A 381 -21.73 15.17 -9.22
CA ARG A 381 -22.61 14.17 -9.85
C ARG A 381 -24.04 14.67 -10.03
N LEU A 382 -24.46 15.64 -9.24
CA LEU A 382 -25.77 16.31 -9.34
C LEU A 382 -25.73 17.50 -10.31
N LEU A 383 -24.55 17.87 -10.83
CA LEU A 383 -24.42 18.81 -11.94
C LEU A 383 -24.78 18.10 -13.25
N ALA A 384 -26.04 18.24 -13.68
CA ALA A 384 -26.50 17.73 -14.98
C ALA A 384 -25.74 18.36 -16.17
N CYS A 385 -25.17 19.54 -15.96
CA CYS A 385 -24.39 20.30 -16.92
C CYS A 385 -23.40 21.16 -16.13
N LEU A 386 -22.12 21.10 -16.47
CA LEU A 386 -21.21 22.19 -16.14
C LEU A 386 -21.52 23.30 -17.15
N PRO A 387 -22.03 24.48 -16.73
CA PRO A 387 -22.16 25.58 -17.68
C PRO A 387 -20.76 25.84 -18.26
N PRO A 388 -20.63 25.96 -19.59
CA PRO A 388 -19.39 26.41 -20.20
C PRO A 388 -19.21 27.87 -19.77
N THR A 389 -18.68 28.06 -18.57
CA THR A 389 -18.05 29.31 -18.21
C THR A 389 -16.78 29.31 -19.03
N MET A 390 -16.85 29.97 -20.19
CA MET A 390 -15.68 30.42 -20.91
C MET A 390 -14.69 30.94 -19.88
N ALA A 391 -13.42 30.53 -19.96
CA ALA A 391 -12.39 31.12 -19.14
C ALA A 391 -12.54 32.65 -19.24
N PRO A 392 -12.52 33.39 -18.11
CA PRO A 392 -12.74 34.83 -18.14
C PRO A 392 -11.77 35.44 -19.15
N THR A 393 -12.32 36.11 -20.16
CA THR A 393 -11.52 36.76 -21.20
C THR A 393 -11.17 38.17 -20.74
N ALA A 394 -10.04 38.69 -21.22
CA ALA A 394 -9.70 40.10 -20.97
C ALA A 394 -10.81 41.00 -21.55
N THR A 395 -11.04 42.16 -20.93
CA THR A 395 -12.01 43.15 -21.43
C THR A 395 -11.74 43.45 -22.90
N SER A 396 -12.81 43.42 -23.70
CA SER A 396 -12.71 43.63 -25.15
C SER A 396 -12.06 44.98 -25.46
N ARG A 397 -11.26 45.01 -26.52
CA ARG A 397 -10.69 46.25 -27.05
C ARG A 397 -11.60 46.90 -28.09
N GLU A 398 -12.67 46.22 -28.50
CA GLU A 398 -13.67 46.77 -29.41
C GLU A 398 -14.66 47.67 -28.66
N GLU A 399 -14.87 48.86 -29.21
CA GLU A 399 -15.77 49.85 -28.62
C GLU A 399 -17.22 49.32 -28.60
N GLY A 400 -17.84 49.35 -27.42
CA GLY A 400 -19.22 48.88 -27.22
C GLY A 400 -19.37 47.43 -26.73
N PHE A 401 -18.28 46.68 -26.59
CA PHE A 401 -18.30 45.31 -26.05
C PHE A 401 -17.52 45.23 -24.74
N LEU A 402 -18.07 44.53 -23.75
CA LEU A 402 -17.35 44.23 -22.49
C LEU A 402 -16.45 43.00 -22.66
N GLU A 403 -16.95 42.00 -23.39
CA GLU A 403 -16.27 40.76 -23.76
C GLU A 403 -16.57 40.51 -25.24
N HIS A 404 -15.59 40.02 -26.00
CA HIS A 404 -15.76 39.67 -27.40
C HIS A 404 -15.02 38.35 -27.69
N PRO A 405 -15.57 37.45 -28.55
CA PRO A 405 -14.99 36.11 -28.75
C PRO A 405 -13.56 36.11 -29.28
N ALA A 406 -13.16 37.17 -30.00
CA ALA A 406 -11.80 37.29 -30.55
C ALA A 406 -10.73 37.24 -29.46
N GLU A 407 -10.98 37.84 -28.30
CA GLU A 407 -10.10 37.84 -27.13
C GLU A 407 -9.98 36.44 -26.52
N ALA A 408 -11.07 35.67 -26.49
CA ALA A 408 -11.06 34.26 -26.07
C ALA A 408 -10.17 33.42 -26.98
N PHE A 409 -10.37 33.54 -28.30
CA PHE A 409 -9.61 32.78 -29.29
C PHE A 409 -8.14 33.20 -29.35
N ALA A 410 -7.85 34.47 -29.12
CA ALA A 410 -6.47 34.97 -29.00
C ALA A 410 -5.77 34.35 -27.79
N GLN A 411 -6.43 34.32 -26.62
CA GLN A 411 -5.89 33.68 -25.42
C GLN A 411 -5.67 32.18 -25.61
N TYR A 412 -6.63 31.48 -26.21
CA TYR A 412 -6.49 30.05 -26.53
C TYR A 412 -5.28 29.80 -27.44
N ARG A 413 -5.05 30.67 -28.42
CA ARG A 413 -3.89 30.58 -29.31
C ARG A 413 -2.57 30.84 -28.56
N GLU A 414 -2.53 31.84 -27.69
CA GLU A 414 -1.36 32.10 -26.83
C GLU A 414 -1.06 30.91 -25.90
N ASP A 415 -2.09 30.26 -25.39
CA ASP A 415 -1.98 29.10 -24.51
C ASP A 415 -1.72 27.77 -25.27
N GLY A 416 -1.52 27.81 -26.59
CA GLY A 416 -1.19 26.64 -27.41
C GLY A 416 -2.37 25.73 -27.74
N VAL A 417 -3.61 26.21 -27.65
CA VAL A 417 -4.80 25.49 -28.13
C VAL A 417 -4.82 25.57 -29.67
N ALA A 418 -4.52 24.45 -30.32
CA ALA A 418 -4.45 24.38 -31.79
C ALA A 418 -5.83 24.20 -32.45
N GLN A 419 -6.82 23.66 -31.74
CA GLN A 419 -8.12 23.35 -32.30
C GLN A 419 -9.26 23.65 -31.32
N VAL A 420 -10.29 24.32 -31.82
CA VAL A 420 -11.55 24.57 -31.11
C VAL A 420 -12.69 23.95 -31.93
N VAL A 421 -13.45 23.06 -31.30
CA VAL A 421 -14.58 22.36 -31.92
C VAL A 421 -15.86 22.99 -31.41
N CYS A 422 -16.70 23.50 -32.30
CA CYS A 422 -18.01 24.04 -31.94
C CYS A 422 -19.08 22.98 -32.24
N GLU A 423 -19.86 22.60 -31.25
CA GLU A 423 -21.01 21.70 -31.39
C GLU A 423 -22.28 22.45 -31.01
N GLU A 424 -23.26 22.45 -31.91
CA GLU A 424 -24.59 23.02 -31.67
C GLU A 424 -25.34 22.06 -30.73
N SER A 425 -25.65 22.50 -29.51
CA SER A 425 -26.30 21.60 -28.53
C SER A 425 -27.83 21.62 -28.64
N GLU A 426 -28.39 22.74 -29.09
CA GLU A 426 -29.81 22.98 -29.41
C GLU A 426 -29.90 24.13 -30.44
N PRO A 427 -31.03 24.29 -31.19
CA PRO A 427 -31.14 25.34 -32.21
C PRO A 427 -30.85 26.73 -31.65
N GLY A 428 -29.76 27.34 -32.09
CA GLY A 428 -29.33 28.67 -31.64
C GLY A 428 -28.46 28.71 -30.37
N VAL A 429 -27.96 27.57 -29.89
CA VAL A 429 -26.97 27.49 -28.80
C VAL A 429 -25.74 26.69 -29.22
N ASP A 430 -24.70 27.43 -29.60
CA ASP A 430 -23.38 26.89 -29.94
C ASP A 430 -22.53 26.64 -28.68
N ARG A 431 -22.01 25.42 -28.50
CA ARG A 431 -21.04 25.08 -27.44
C ARG A 431 -19.63 24.95 -28.02
N LEU A 432 -18.64 25.54 -27.34
CA LEU A 432 -17.23 25.42 -27.71
C LEU A 432 -16.54 24.35 -26.85
N ARG A 433 -15.85 23.41 -27.50
CA ARG A 433 -15.00 22.36 -26.91
C ARG A 433 -13.55 22.64 -27.32
N LEU A 434 -12.63 22.71 -26.37
CA LEU A 434 -11.20 22.99 -26.63
C LEU A 434 -10.41 21.69 -26.64
N GLN A 435 -9.60 21.46 -27.68
CA GLN A 435 -8.65 20.34 -27.76
C GLN A 435 -7.22 20.89 -27.70
N ARG A 436 -6.40 20.37 -26.77
CA ARG A 436 -4.96 20.69 -26.67
C ARG A 436 -4.12 19.46 -27.00
N GLU A 437 -3.10 19.63 -27.83
CA GLU A 437 -1.94 18.73 -27.85
C GLU A 437 -0.92 19.26 -26.82
N HIS A 438 -0.72 18.48 -25.75
CA HIS A 438 0.34 18.57 -24.75
C HIS A 438 1.01 19.94 -24.45
N ARG A 439 0.67 20.54 -23.29
CA ARG A 439 1.63 20.94 -22.24
C ARG A 439 0.94 21.39 -20.94
N GLU A 440 1.64 21.13 -19.83
CA GLU A 440 1.22 21.26 -18.44
C GLU A 440 0.96 22.72 -17.95
N HIS A 441 0.07 22.84 -16.96
CA HIS A 441 -0.14 23.95 -16.01
C HIS A 441 -0.94 25.20 -16.42
N ARG A 442 -2.16 25.34 -15.86
CA ARG A 442 -2.62 26.50 -15.04
C ARG A 442 -4.02 26.24 -14.47
N LEU A 443 -4.13 26.18 -13.14
CA LEU A 443 -5.38 26.38 -12.40
C LEU A 443 -5.64 27.89 -12.32
N VAL A 444 -6.86 28.33 -12.60
CA VAL A 444 -7.29 29.74 -12.47
C VAL A 444 -8.17 29.85 -11.24
N ASP A 445 -7.75 30.70 -10.30
CA ASP A 445 -8.52 31.17 -9.15
C ASP A 445 -9.05 32.58 -9.44
N ALA A 446 -10.34 32.84 -9.18
CA ALA A 446 -10.84 34.09 -8.58
C ALA A 446 -12.37 34.06 -8.35
N PRO A 447 -12.86 34.46 -7.16
CA PRO A 447 -14.28 34.56 -6.85
C PRO A 447 -14.80 36.00 -7.04
N GLN A 448 -15.87 36.25 -7.80
CA GLN A 448 -16.65 37.48 -7.67
C GLN A 448 -18.17 37.24 -7.85
N ARG A 449 -18.91 37.87 -6.94
CA ARG A 449 -20.37 37.91 -6.81
C ARG A 449 -21.03 38.57 -8.03
N LEU A 450 -22.22 38.11 -8.40
CA LEU A 450 -23.14 38.85 -9.24
C LEU A 450 -24.37 39.32 -8.43
N VAL A 451 -24.60 40.62 -8.50
CA VAL A 451 -25.84 41.31 -8.15
C VAL A 451 -26.75 41.28 -9.38
N VAL A 452 -28.02 40.97 -9.15
CA VAL A 452 -29.08 40.97 -10.17
C VAL A 452 -29.60 42.40 -10.41
N PRO A 453 -30.07 42.72 -11.63
CA PRO A 453 -31.45 43.21 -11.71
C PRO A 453 -32.29 42.51 -12.78
N GLN A 454 -33.56 42.34 -12.39
CA GLN A 454 -34.72 41.72 -13.02
C GLN A 454 -35.35 42.63 -14.11
N PRO A 455 -36.37 42.21 -14.92
CA PRO A 455 -37.60 41.58 -14.43
C PRO A 455 -38.32 40.53 -15.32
N VAL A 456 -38.91 39.52 -14.68
CA VAL A 456 -40.14 38.87 -15.16
C VAL A 456 -41.13 38.81 -14.00
N GLN A 457 -42.39 39.18 -14.28
CA GLN A 457 -43.44 39.42 -13.29
C GLN A 457 -43.99 38.15 -12.58
N ARG A 458 -44.04 38.30 -11.25
CA ARG A 458 -45.09 37.97 -10.26
C ARG A 458 -45.68 36.54 -10.17
N PHE A 459 -45.48 35.95 -8.98
CA PHE A 459 -46.58 35.45 -8.13
C PHE A 459 -46.37 35.96 -6.69
N GLU A 460 -47.47 36.34 -6.03
CA GLU A 460 -47.53 37.15 -4.80
C GLU A 460 -47.19 36.35 -3.51
N PRO A 461 -46.41 36.93 -2.57
CA PRO A 461 -46.25 36.40 -1.22
C PRO A 461 -47.16 37.09 -0.19
N GLU A 462 -47.82 36.30 0.67
CA GLU A 462 -48.55 36.78 1.85
C GLU A 462 -47.61 37.38 2.91
N ARG A 463 -48.13 38.40 3.62
CA ARG A 463 -47.49 39.11 4.74
C ARG A 463 -47.82 38.42 6.07
N VAL A 464 -46.88 38.41 7.03
CA VAL A 464 -47.03 38.92 8.42
C VAL A 464 -45.71 38.70 9.23
N LEU A 465 -45.30 39.77 9.93
CA LEU A 465 -44.19 39.94 10.89
C LEU A 465 -44.53 39.29 12.28
N PRO A 466 -43.81 39.50 13.41
CA PRO A 466 -42.37 39.56 13.74
C PRO A 466 -42.02 38.68 14.98
N LYS A 467 -40.72 38.52 15.31
CA LYS A 467 -40.15 38.78 16.66
C LYS A 467 -38.64 38.50 16.72
N ARG A 468 -37.91 39.52 17.20
CA ARG A 468 -36.50 39.49 17.57
C ARG A 468 -36.30 38.66 18.85
N GLN A 469 -35.27 37.82 18.92
CA GLN A 469 -34.60 37.42 20.16
C GLN A 469 -33.07 37.38 19.97
N ARG A 470 -32.35 37.70 21.06
CA ARG A 470 -30.89 37.90 21.15
C ARG A 470 -30.12 36.56 21.17
N PRO A 471 -28.82 36.54 20.81
CA PRO A 471 -27.99 35.33 20.89
C PRO A 471 -27.63 34.95 22.32
N PHE A 472 -27.51 33.63 22.56
CA PHE A 472 -27.07 33.02 23.81
C PHE A 472 -25.57 33.24 24.07
N VAL A 473 -25.26 33.34 25.35
CA VAL A 473 -23.96 33.56 25.99
C VAL A 473 -23.10 32.29 25.92
N ALA A 474 -21.80 32.43 25.69
CA ALA A 474 -20.81 31.35 25.78
C ALA A 474 -20.50 31.02 27.25
N GLU A 475 -20.54 29.73 27.60
CA GLU A 475 -20.03 29.20 28.88
C GLU A 475 -18.60 28.67 28.71
N GLU A 476 -17.70 29.08 29.61
CA GLU A 476 -16.35 28.56 29.75
C GLU A 476 -16.34 27.19 30.45
N PRO A 477 -15.49 26.22 30.05
CA PRO A 477 -15.34 24.97 30.77
C PRO A 477 -14.41 25.14 31.98
N ALA A 478 -14.94 24.84 33.17
CA ALA A 478 -14.20 24.76 34.42
C ALA A 478 -13.31 23.50 34.48
N ALA A 479 -12.04 23.67 34.88
CA ALA A 479 -11.11 22.60 35.16
C ALA A 479 -11.38 21.96 36.54
N GLN A 480 -11.47 20.63 36.60
CA GLN A 480 -11.47 19.86 37.86
C GLN A 480 -10.17 19.05 38.00
N PRO A 481 -9.50 19.09 39.17
CA PRO A 481 -8.34 18.25 39.45
C PRO A 481 -8.76 16.86 39.95
N LEU A 482 -8.21 15.80 39.34
CA LEU A 482 -8.37 14.42 39.82
C LEU A 482 -7.13 13.98 40.62
N GLN A 483 -7.31 13.70 41.91
CA GLN A 483 -6.30 13.04 42.76
C GLN A 483 -6.25 11.54 42.48
N ILE A 484 -5.11 11.02 42.03
CA ILE A 484 -4.86 9.57 41.91
C ILE A 484 -3.95 9.13 43.06
N ARG A 485 -4.43 8.17 43.85
CA ARG A 485 -3.71 7.55 44.98
C ARG A 485 -2.70 6.50 44.49
N ARG A 486 -1.44 6.65 44.92
CA ARG A 486 -0.32 5.68 45.11
C ARG A 486 -0.20 4.46 44.15
N PRO A 487 0.96 4.26 43.49
CA PRO A 487 1.38 2.95 43.00
C PRO A 487 2.21 2.20 44.06
N GLY A 488 1.81 0.97 44.36
CA GLY A 488 2.61 -0.01 45.09
C GLY A 488 3.73 -0.58 44.21
N VAL A 489 4.87 -0.85 44.85
CA VAL A 489 6.07 -1.42 44.24
C VAL A 489 5.87 -2.93 44.03
N LEU A 490 6.00 -3.40 42.79
CA LEU A 490 6.23 -4.81 42.47
C LEU A 490 7.53 -4.90 41.66
N ARG A 491 8.56 -5.48 42.28
CA ARG A 491 9.88 -5.71 41.69
C ARG A 491 9.84 -7.02 40.90
N ALA A 492 10.27 -6.99 39.64
CA ALA A 492 10.68 -8.18 38.90
C ALA A 492 12.18 -8.10 38.68
N THR A 493 12.87 -9.16 39.07
CA THR A 493 14.30 -9.40 38.84
C THR A 493 14.50 -9.80 37.37
N ASP A 494 15.70 -9.51 36.86
CA ASP A 494 16.25 -9.80 35.53
C ASP A 494 16.02 -8.71 34.46
N ASP A 495 16.97 -7.78 34.37
CA ASP A 495 17.09 -6.77 33.31
C ASP A 495 17.66 -7.41 32.03
N PRO A 496 16.87 -7.60 30.96
CA PRO A 496 17.43 -7.69 29.62
C PRO A 496 18.01 -6.32 29.25
N GLN A 497 19.30 -6.24 28.93
CA GLN A 497 19.89 -5.01 28.39
C GLN A 497 19.19 -4.67 27.07
N VAL A 498 18.36 -3.63 27.09
CA VAL A 498 17.80 -3.00 25.90
C VAL A 498 18.81 -1.96 25.44
N LEU A 499 19.55 -2.26 24.36
CA LEU A 499 20.37 -1.25 23.70
C LEU A 499 19.43 -0.23 23.04
N THR A 500 19.47 1.02 23.49
CA THR A 500 18.79 2.14 22.82
C THR A 500 19.57 2.53 21.56
N PRO A 501 18.91 3.12 20.54
CA PRO A 501 19.58 3.59 19.32
C PRO A 501 20.77 4.53 19.58
N ALA A 502 20.76 5.26 20.70
CA ALA A 502 21.84 6.16 21.10
C ALA A 502 23.16 5.45 21.47
N HIS A 503 23.17 4.12 21.61
CA HIS A 503 24.39 3.35 21.90
C HIS A 503 25.10 2.80 20.65
N LEU A 504 24.60 3.08 19.44
CA LEU A 504 25.12 2.53 18.17
C LEU A 504 25.64 3.59 17.19
N ASP A 505 25.88 4.82 17.63
CA ASP A 505 26.51 5.84 16.77
C ASP A 505 28.03 5.65 16.74
N PRO A 506 28.60 5.30 15.57
CA PRO A 506 29.50 6.27 14.97
C PRO A 506 29.30 6.41 13.45
N GLY A 507 28.92 7.60 13.02
CA GLY A 507 29.48 8.21 11.81
C GLY A 507 28.59 8.15 10.56
N LEU A 508 27.44 8.81 10.61
CA LEU A 508 26.62 9.08 9.42
C LEU A 508 27.18 10.15 8.47
N ASP A 509 28.38 10.71 8.72
CA ASP A 509 28.94 11.84 7.95
C ASP A 509 30.29 11.57 7.28
N GLN A 510 30.68 10.31 7.01
CA GLN A 510 31.90 10.04 6.22
C GLN A 510 31.59 9.40 4.86
N PRO A 511 32.17 9.92 3.75
CA PRO A 511 32.00 9.32 2.44
C PRO A 511 32.69 7.95 2.38
N PRO A 512 32.13 6.96 1.64
CA PRO A 512 32.68 5.61 1.60
C PRO A 512 34.06 5.60 0.92
N LEU A 513 35.06 5.08 1.62
CA LEU A 513 36.34 4.68 1.02
C LEU A 513 36.09 3.48 0.10
N GLY A 514 36.55 3.61 -1.15
CA GLY A 514 36.27 2.68 -2.24
C GLY A 514 36.65 1.22 -1.92
N VAL A 515 35.70 0.31 -2.15
CA VAL A 515 35.90 -1.13 -2.06
C VAL A 515 35.91 -1.71 -3.47
N VAL A 516 37.06 -2.28 -3.85
CA VAL A 516 37.28 -3.03 -5.10
C VAL A 516 36.65 -4.42 -4.94
N TYR A 517 35.78 -4.81 -5.87
CA TYR A 517 35.19 -6.15 -5.94
C TYR A 517 36.14 -7.12 -6.66
N GLU A 518 36.66 -8.13 -5.97
CA GLU A 518 37.20 -9.34 -6.59
C GLU A 518 36.13 -10.43 -6.67
N ARG A 519 35.71 -10.77 -7.89
CA ARG A 519 34.87 -11.95 -8.18
C ARG A 519 35.67 -13.22 -7.94
N ARG A 520 35.15 -14.13 -7.11
CA ARG A 520 35.58 -15.54 -7.12
C ARG A 520 34.65 -16.34 -8.02
N GLU A 521 35.21 -16.90 -9.09
CA GLU A 521 34.56 -17.91 -9.91
C GLU A 521 34.49 -19.27 -9.18
N PRO A 522 33.49 -20.13 -9.50
CA PRO A 522 33.37 -21.46 -8.92
C PRO A 522 34.39 -22.42 -9.54
N ARG A 523 35.08 -23.21 -8.70
CA ARG A 523 35.88 -24.34 -9.16
C ARG A 523 34.97 -25.56 -9.41
N LEU A 524 35.30 -26.25 -10.51
CA LEU A 524 34.73 -27.48 -11.07
C LEU A 524 34.38 -28.57 -10.05
#